data_AF-A0A7R9G9Z8-F1
#
_entry.id   AF-A0A7R9G9Z8-F1
#
_cell.length_a   1.000
_cell.length_b   1.000
_cell.length_c   1.000
_cell.angle_alpha   90.00
_cell.angle_beta   90.00
_cell.angle_gamma   90.00
#
_symmetry.space_group_name_H-M   'P 1'
#
loop_
_entity.id
_entity.type
_entity.pdbx_description
1 polymer ?
#
loop_
_entity_poly.entity_id
_entity_poly.type
_entity_poly.pdbx_seq_one_letter_code
_entity_poly.pdbx_strand_id
1 'polypeptide(L)'
;MDRFVIRLPKGSDVPKPKISKFRQTRIEDLAGVIKLKEIERCKTLAANPDSDPAQLLRCLHCFLNKRPAAEIIKKTEIGPVIMSLRKHSDERVASVATEVYKSWKKHALRSANRPKLDVEYDEKTCVMREKAITLLKDSLKTEDEVIVSSMEAEIFRSTNSILNKEYKRRVRKLVFALKHDQEFCDSVKSGALSPAVAALMRSSS
;
A
#
# COMPACT_ATOMS: atom_id res chain seq x y z
N MET A 1 -28.78 -17.22 -21.67
CA MET A 1 -27.94 -16.18 -22.27
C MET A 1 -26.88 -16.86 -23.10
N ASP A 2 -26.96 -16.69 -24.41
CA ASP A 2 -26.17 -17.45 -25.38
C ASP A 2 -24.69 -17.04 -25.37
N ARG A 3 -23.82 -18.05 -25.36
CA ARG A 3 -22.37 -17.88 -25.49
C ARG A 3 -22.06 -17.67 -26.96
N PHE A 4 -21.65 -16.47 -27.34
CA PHE A 4 -21.23 -16.16 -28.70
C PHE A 4 -20.02 -17.01 -29.10
N VAL A 5 -20.19 -17.84 -30.13
CA VAL A 5 -19.10 -18.57 -30.77
C VAL A 5 -18.46 -17.65 -31.82
N ILE A 6 -17.31 -17.07 -31.51
CA ILE A 6 -16.53 -16.27 -32.45
C ILE A 6 -15.75 -17.22 -33.37
N ARG A 7 -16.17 -17.35 -34.63
CA ARG A 7 -15.41 -18.08 -35.65
C ARG A 7 -14.39 -17.13 -36.29
N LEU A 8 -13.10 -17.30 -35.94
CA LEU A 8 -12.02 -16.56 -36.59
C LEU A 8 -11.63 -17.20 -37.94
N PRO A 9 -11.25 -16.39 -38.95
CA PRO A 9 -10.78 -16.87 -40.24
C PRO A 9 -9.46 -17.66 -40.11
N LYS A 10 -9.32 -18.74 -40.88
CA LYS A 10 -8.10 -19.56 -40.94
C LYS A 10 -6.91 -18.67 -41.35
N GLY A 11 -5.98 -18.44 -40.42
CA GLY A 11 -4.77 -17.65 -40.65
C GLY A 11 -4.58 -16.46 -39.70
N SER A 12 -5.56 -16.13 -38.85
CA SER A 12 -5.34 -15.12 -37.80
C SER A 12 -4.50 -15.69 -36.67
N ASP A 13 -3.31 -15.13 -36.46
CA ASP A 13 -2.45 -15.45 -35.33
C ASP A 13 -3.19 -15.06 -34.03
N VAL A 14 -3.65 -16.06 -33.27
CA VAL A 14 -4.36 -15.81 -32.01
C VAL A 14 -3.33 -15.24 -31.03
N PRO A 15 -3.54 -14.05 -30.43
CA PRO A 15 -2.66 -13.57 -29.39
C PRO A 15 -2.65 -14.61 -28.27
N LYS A 16 -1.51 -15.30 -28.08
CA LYS A 16 -1.35 -16.28 -27.00
C LYS A 16 -1.80 -15.60 -25.69
N PRO A 17 -2.69 -16.21 -24.90
CA PRO A 17 -3.13 -15.61 -23.65
C PRO A 17 -1.88 -15.30 -22.83
N LYS A 18 -1.71 -14.03 -22.44
CA LYS A 18 -0.61 -13.60 -21.58
C LYS A 18 -0.70 -14.45 -20.32
N ILE A 19 0.21 -15.41 -20.16
CA ILE A 19 0.29 -16.25 -18.97
C ILE A 19 0.43 -15.28 -17.79
N SER A 20 -0.57 -15.26 -16.91
CA SER A 20 -0.54 -14.44 -15.70
C SER A 20 0.75 -14.76 -14.95
N LYS A 21 1.61 -13.76 -14.78
CA LYS A 21 2.85 -13.88 -14.00
C LYS A 21 2.59 -14.09 -12.50
N PHE A 22 1.32 -14.04 -12.08
CA PHE A 22 0.92 -14.20 -10.70
C PHE A 22 0.37 -15.60 -10.50
N ARG A 23 1.20 -16.49 -9.94
CA ARG A 23 0.74 -17.73 -9.34
C ARG A 23 0.20 -17.41 -7.96
N GLN A 24 -0.99 -17.91 -7.65
CA GLN A 24 -1.54 -17.85 -6.30
C GLN A 24 -0.61 -18.62 -5.36
N THR A 25 -0.08 -17.94 -4.34
CA THR A 25 0.70 -18.56 -3.26
C THR A 25 -0.22 -18.91 -2.10
N ARG A 26 0.17 -19.91 -1.29
CA ARG A 26 -0.61 -20.26 -0.10
C ARG A 26 -0.30 -19.25 1.01
N ILE A 27 -1.25 -19.09 1.94
CA ILE A 27 -1.10 -18.19 3.10
C ILE A 27 0.15 -18.57 3.92
N GLU A 28 0.42 -19.86 4.03
CA GLU A 28 1.60 -20.41 4.71
C GLU A 28 2.94 -20.06 4.07
N ASP A 29 2.97 -19.67 2.80
CA ASP A 29 4.21 -19.34 2.09
C ASP A 29 4.63 -17.88 2.31
N LEU A 30 3.71 -17.03 2.76
CA LEU A 30 4.00 -15.62 3.01
C LEU A 30 5.08 -15.47 4.10
N ALA A 31 6.05 -14.60 3.85
CA ALA A 31 7.17 -14.38 4.78
C ALA A 31 6.71 -13.83 6.14
N GLY A 32 5.63 -13.04 6.18
CA GLY A 32 5.08 -12.48 7.43
C GLY A 32 4.22 -13.45 8.24
N VAL A 33 3.88 -14.62 7.69
CA VAL A 33 2.98 -15.59 8.33
C VAL A 33 3.80 -16.76 8.87
N ILE A 34 3.65 -17.04 10.16
CA ILE A 34 4.31 -18.17 10.83
C ILE A 34 3.26 -19.03 11.52
N LYS A 35 3.38 -20.34 11.33
CA LYS A 35 2.54 -21.32 12.01
C LYS A 35 3.00 -21.47 13.45
N LEU A 36 2.13 -21.17 14.42
CA LEU A 36 2.45 -21.32 15.84
C LEU A 36 2.85 -22.77 16.20
N LYS A 37 2.18 -23.75 15.60
CA LYS A 37 2.53 -25.19 15.73
C LYS A 37 3.97 -25.50 15.30
N GLU A 38 4.50 -24.77 14.33
CA GLU A 38 5.87 -24.96 13.85
C GLU A 38 6.91 -24.35 14.79
N ILE A 39 6.54 -23.27 15.48
CA ILE A 39 7.33 -22.72 16.59
C ILE A 39 7.37 -23.71 17.76
N GLU A 40 6.22 -24.25 18.17
CA GLU A 40 6.13 -25.27 19.24
C GLU A 40 6.91 -26.53 18.89
N ARG A 41 6.82 -27.00 17.64
CA ARG A 41 7.65 -28.12 17.16
C ARG A 41 9.13 -27.80 17.24
N CYS A 42 9.56 -26.61 16.83
CA CYS A 42 10.97 -26.24 16.94
C CYS A 42 11.43 -26.13 18.39
N LYS A 43 10.58 -25.65 19.29
CA LYS A 43 10.86 -25.59 20.72
C LYS A 43 11.07 -26.97 21.32
N THR A 44 10.17 -27.91 21.03
CA THR A 44 10.28 -29.28 21.52
C THR A 44 11.53 -29.98 20.97
N LEU A 45 11.85 -29.80 19.69
CA LEU A 45 13.09 -30.31 19.11
C LEU A 45 14.34 -29.69 19.76
N ALA A 46 14.35 -28.37 19.97
CA ALA A 46 15.50 -27.70 20.58
C ALA A 46 15.66 -27.99 22.08
N ALA A 47 14.58 -28.37 22.78
CA ALA A 47 14.62 -28.76 24.19
C ALA A 47 15.16 -30.19 24.39
N ASN A 48 15.03 -31.04 23.38
CA ASN A 48 15.51 -32.42 23.42
C ASN A 48 16.98 -32.46 22.95
N PRO A 49 17.95 -32.82 23.82
CA PRO A 49 19.38 -32.84 23.48
C PRO A 49 19.76 -33.97 22.52
N ASP A 50 18.95 -35.03 22.42
CA ASP A 50 19.15 -36.16 21.50
C ASP A 50 18.47 -35.95 20.12
N SER A 51 18.03 -34.72 19.83
CA SER A 51 17.34 -34.42 18.59
C SER A 51 18.23 -34.59 17.37
N ASP A 52 17.67 -35.20 16.32
CA ASP A 52 18.32 -35.33 15.02
C ASP A 52 18.67 -33.94 14.44
N PRO A 53 19.96 -33.65 14.17
CA PRO A 53 20.38 -32.35 13.64
C PRO A 53 19.76 -32.05 12.27
N ALA A 54 19.35 -33.06 11.50
CA ALA A 54 18.68 -32.84 10.22
C ALA A 54 17.25 -32.28 10.39
N GLN A 55 16.50 -32.71 11.42
CA GLN A 55 15.19 -32.15 11.75
C GLN A 55 15.31 -30.67 12.16
N LEU A 56 16.33 -30.36 12.95
CA LEU A 56 16.58 -29.02 13.44
C LEU A 56 16.96 -28.06 12.31
N LEU A 57 17.80 -28.50 11.38
CA LEU A 57 18.13 -27.75 10.16
C LEU A 57 16.90 -27.46 9.31
N ARG A 58 16.00 -28.45 9.13
CA ARG A 58 14.74 -28.23 8.39
C ARG A 58 13.89 -27.14 9.03
N CYS A 59 13.75 -27.16 10.36
CA CYS A 59 13.03 -26.12 11.09
C CYS A 59 13.69 -24.75 10.94
N LEU A 60 15.02 -24.66 11.08
CA LEU A 60 15.75 -23.40 10.93
C LEU A 60 15.65 -22.83 9.50
N HIS A 61 15.69 -23.67 8.47
CA HIS A 61 15.47 -23.25 7.09
C HIS A 61 14.04 -22.76 6.84
N CYS A 62 13.02 -23.37 7.47
CA CYS A 62 11.67 -22.82 7.45
C CYS A 62 11.67 -21.39 8.02
N PHE A 63 12.34 -21.14 9.16
CA PHE A 63 12.39 -19.83 9.80
C PHE A 63 13.21 -18.78 9.05
N LEU A 64 14.21 -19.18 8.28
CA LEU A 64 15.03 -18.26 7.49
C LEU A 64 14.20 -17.49 6.46
N ASN A 65 13.21 -18.17 5.86
CA ASN A 65 12.28 -17.57 4.91
C ASN A 65 11.16 -16.76 5.57
N LYS A 66 11.08 -16.78 6.90
CA LYS A 66 10.06 -16.09 7.68
C LYS A 66 10.60 -14.82 8.34
N ARG A 67 9.70 -13.86 8.53
CA ARG A 67 9.94 -12.54 9.12
C ARG A 67 8.87 -12.27 10.18
N PRO A 68 9.00 -12.88 11.37
CA PRO A 68 8.06 -12.65 12.45
C PRO A 68 8.01 -11.17 12.85
N ALA A 69 6.84 -10.71 13.26
CA ALA A 69 6.73 -9.46 14.01
C ALA A 69 7.39 -9.60 15.39
N ALA A 70 7.96 -8.51 15.92
CA ALA A 70 8.64 -8.50 17.23
C ALA A 70 7.72 -9.00 18.36
N GLU A 71 6.42 -8.71 18.28
CA GLU A 71 5.42 -9.18 19.24
C GLU A 71 5.29 -10.70 19.24
N ILE A 72 5.34 -11.35 18.08
CA ILE A 72 5.26 -12.81 17.96
C ILE A 72 6.50 -13.44 18.58
N ILE A 73 7.68 -12.87 18.33
CA ILE A 73 8.94 -13.36 18.92
C ILE A 73 8.89 -13.28 20.45
N LYS A 74 8.33 -12.20 21.01
CA LYS A 74 8.15 -12.02 22.45
C LYS A 74 7.12 -13.00 23.02
N LYS A 75 5.92 -13.08 22.43
CA LYS A 75 4.83 -13.96 22.90
C LYS A 75 5.20 -15.43 22.84
N THR A 76 5.91 -15.83 21.79
CA THR A 76 6.27 -17.23 21.57
C THR A 76 7.63 -17.59 22.14
N GLU A 77 8.42 -16.66 22.68
CA GLU A 77 9.74 -16.92 23.27
C GLU A 77 10.67 -17.78 22.38
N ILE A 78 10.51 -17.71 21.06
CA ILE A 78 11.35 -18.45 20.11
C ILE A 78 12.74 -17.82 19.97
N GLY A 79 12.88 -16.55 20.34
CA GLY A 79 14.15 -15.81 20.31
C GLY A 79 15.26 -16.47 21.16
N PRO A 80 15.03 -16.71 22.47
CA PRO A 80 15.97 -17.44 23.33
C PRO A 80 16.38 -18.80 22.77
N VAL A 81 15.44 -19.54 22.18
CA VAL A 81 15.71 -20.86 21.58
C VAL A 81 16.64 -20.75 20.38
N ILE A 82 16.40 -19.81 19.46
CA ILE A 82 17.34 -19.60 18.35
C ILE A 82 18.70 -19.12 18.87
N MET A 83 18.72 -18.35 19.96
CA MET A 83 19.96 -17.90 20.58
C MET A 83 20.76 -19.05 21.22
N SER A 84 20.10 -20.04 21.82
CA SER A 84 20.77 -21.25 22.32
C SER A 84 21.28 -22.13 21.17
N LEU A 85 20.50 -22.28 20.10
CA LEU A 85 20.88 -23.04 18.90
C LEU A 85 22.13 -22.50 18.17
N ARG A 86 22.50 -21.23 18.39
CA ARG A 86 23.76 -20.67 17.89
C ARG A 86 25.01 -21.24 18.56
N LYS A 87 24.86 -21.89 19.72
CA LYS A 87 25.93 -22.54 20.48
C LYS A 87 25.85 -24.07 20.40
N HIS A 88 25.08 -24.59 19.45
CA HIS A 88 24.93 -26.03 19.25
C HIS A 88 26.27 -26.68 18.87
N SER A 89 26.45 -27.95 19.20
CA SER A 89 27.66 -28.73 18.89
C SER A 89 27.90 -28.82 17.38
N ASP A 90 26.84 -29.00 16.59
CA ASP A 90 26.89 -28.98 15.13
C ASP A 90 27.06 -27.56 14.56
N GLU A 91 28.18 -27.35 13.88
CA GLU A 91 28.52 -26.07 13.24
C GLU A 91 27.48 -25.63 12.20
N ARG A 92 26.87 -26.57 11.48
CA ARG A 92 25.83 -26.27 10.46
C ARG A 92 24.56 -25.72 11.09
N VAL A 93 24.15 -26.27 12.23
CA VAL A 93 22.98 -25.79 12.97
C VAL A 93 23.28 -24.40 13.52
N ALA A 94 24.47 -24.23 14.11
CA ALA A 94 24.92 -22.96 14.66
C ALA A 94 24.96 -21.86 13.59
N SER A 95 25.51 -22.15 12.40
CA SER A 95 25.61 -21.18 11.31
C SER A 95 24.22 -20.74 10.82
N VAL A 96 23.31 -21.67 10.51
CA VAL A 96 21.95 -21.32 10.06
C VAL A 96 21.19 -20.56 11.16
N ALA A 97 21.33 -20.96 12.43
CA ALA A 97 20.72 -20.22 13.55
C ALA A 97 21.26 -18.79 13.65
N THR A 98 22.55 -18.55 13.38
CA THR A 98 23.11 -17.19 13.34
C THR A 98 22.53 -16.36 12.21
N GLU A 99 22.28 -16.96 11.04
CA GLU A 99 21.68 -16.28 9.89
C GLU A 99 20.22 -15.89 10.17
N VAL A 100 19.43 -16.82 10.73
CA VAL A 100 18.06 -16.55 11.16
C VAL A 100 18.03 -15.38 12.15
N TYR A 101 18.88 -15.42 13.16
CA TYR A 101 18.99 -14.35 14.16
C TYR A 101 19.36 -13.00 13.51
N LYS A 102 20.36 -12.96 12.62
CA LYS A 102 20.77 -11.73 11.91
C LYS A 102 19.65 -11.20 11.03
N SER A 103 18.98 -12.07 10.28
CA SER A 103 17.85 -11.72 9.41
C SER A 103 16.71 -11.09 10.22
N TRP A 104 16.33 -11.73 11.33
CA TRP A 104 15.25 -11.25 12.19
C TRP A 104 15.63 -9.94 12.89
N LYS A 105 16.86 -9.81 13.38
CA LYS A 105 17.36 -8.57 13.99
C LYS A 105 17.37 -7.42 12.99
N LYS A 106 17.84 -7.65 11.76
CA LYS A 106 17.83 -6.66 10.67
C LYS A 106 16.41 -6.24 10.31
N HIS A 107 15.48 -7.19 10.24
CA HIS A 107 14.07 -6.91 9.97
C HIS A 107 13.43 -6.10 11.09
N ALA A 108 13.64 -6.49 12.35
CA ALA A 108 13.13 -5.76 13.51
C ALA A 108 13.65 -4.32 13.56
N LEU A 109 14.95 -4.12 13.33
CA LEU A 109 15.55 -2.78 13.30
C LEU A 109 15.01 -1.94 12.13
N ARG A 110 14.89 -2.53 10.94
CA ARG A 110 14.31 -1.84 9.77
C ARG A 110 12.84 -1.46 10.01
N SER A 111 12.08 -2.34 10.66
CA SER A 111 10.68 -2.08 10.99
C SER A 111 10.53 -1.00 12.07
N ALA A 112 11.42 -0.97 13.07
CA ALA A 112 11.40 0.04 14.12
C ALA A 112 11.83 1.42 13.61
N ASN A 113 12.83 1.47 12.74
CA ASN A 113 13.36 2.71 12.17
C ASN A 113 12.54 3.22 10.97
N ARG A 114 11.45 2.54 10.60
CA ARG A 114 10.59 3.02 9.51
C ARG A 114 9.78 4.20 10.04
N PRO A 115 9.91 5.42 9.48
CA PRO A 115 9.05 6.52 9.88
C PRO A 115 7.60 6.09 9.63
N LYS A 116 6.75 6.28 10.64
CA LYS A 116 5.30 6.21 10.45
C LYS A 116 4.96 7.44 9.62
N LEU A 117 4.79 7.22 8.33
CA LEU A 117 4.43 8.29 7.41
C LEU A 117 2.91 8.39 7.45
N ASP A 118 2.42 9.47 8.05
CA ASP A 118 1.02 9.84 7.94
C ASP A 118 0.82 10.44 6.55
N VAL A 119 0.41 9.59 5.62
CA VAL A 119 0.08 9.99 4.25
C VAL A 119 -1.42 10.21 4.20
N GLU A 120 -1.86 11.45 3.97
CA GLU A 120 -3.29 11.73 3.76
C GLU A 120 -3.81 11.06 2.49
N TYR A 121 -3.06 11.16 1.38
CA TYR A 121 -3.44 10.62 0.07
C TYR A 121 -2.23 10.07 -0.71
N ASP A 122 -2.47 9.15 -1.65
CA ASP A 122 -1.41 8.63 -2.51
C ASP A 122 -0.82 9.74 -3.42
N GLU A 123 0.42 9.53 -3.86
CA GLU A 123 1.18 10.50 -4.67
C GLU A 123 0.39 10.99 -5.90
N LYS A 124 -0.35 10.08 -6.55
CA LYS A 124 -1.18 10.42 -7.71
C LYS A 124 -2.30 11.38 -7.35
N THR A 125 -2.94 11.20 -6.20
CA THR A 125 -3.97 12.11 -5.69
C THR A 125 -3.38 13.47 -5.37
N CYS A 126 -2.25 13.53 -4.67
CA CYS A 126 -1.56 14.79 -4.38
C CYS A 126 -1.24 15.58 -5.66
N VAL A 127 -0.56 14.96 -6.63
CA VAL A 127 -0.15 15.63 -7.88
C VAL A 127 -1.35 16.10 -8.71
N MET A 128 -2.43 15.33 -8.75
CA MET A 128 -3.62 15.72 -9.51
C MET A 128 -4.40 16.87 -8.86
N ARG A 129 -4.49 16.88 -7.53
CA ARG A 129 -5.14 17.95 -6.78
C ARG A 129 -4.34 19.24 -6.87
N GLU A 130 -3.01 19.16 -6.78
CA GLU A 130 -2.12 20.30 -7.01
C GLU A 130 -2.33 20.92 -8.40
N LYS A 131 -2.42 20.10 -9.46
CA LYS A 131 -2.74 20.57 -10.82
C LYS A 131 -4.14 21.20 -10.92
N ALA A 132 -5.12 20.69 -10.18
CA ALA A 132 -6.44 21.30 -10.13
C ALA A 132 -6.38 22.68 -9.47
N ILE A 133 -5.64 22.82 -8.37
CA ILE A 133 -5.39 24.09 -7.69
C ILE A 133 -4.69 25.07 -8.61
N THR A 134 -3.63 24.68 -9.33
CA THR A 134 -2.95 25.58 -10.28
C THR A 134 -3.89 26.07 -11.37
N LEU A 135 -4.71 25.19 -11.96
CA LEU A 135 -5.69 25.57 -12.98
C LEU A 135 -6.76 26.54 -12.44
N LEU A 136 -7.20 26.34 -11.20
CA LEU A 136 -8.16 27.22 -10.55
C LEU A 136 -7.53 28.58 -10.21
N LYS A 137 -6.29 28.60 -9.72
CA LYS A 137 -5.50 29.82 -9.47
C LYS A 137 -5.35 30.66 -10.74
N ASP A 138 -4.98 30.01 -11.84
CA ASP A 138 -4.86 30.65 -13.16
C ASP A 138 -6.20 31.21 -13.65
N SER A 139 -7.30 30.50 -13.41
CA SER A 139 -8.64 30.95 -13.83
C SER A 139 -9.16 32.12 -13.00
N LEU A 140 -8.89 32.14 -11.69
CA LEU A 140 -9.34 33.20 -10.79
C LEU A 140 -8.45 34.45 -10.91
N LYS A 141 -7.21 34.32 -11.43
CA LYS A 141 -6.20 35.40 -11.48
C LYS A 141 -6.00 36.03 -10.10
N THR A 142 -5.85 35.17 -9.09
CA THR A 142 -5.74 35.54 -7.68
C THR A 142 -4.56 34.81 -7.06
N GLU A 143 -3.83 35.48 -6.16
CA GLU A 143 -2.71 34.90 -5.43
C GLU A 143 -3.15 34.20 -4.14
N ASP A 144 -4.41 34.38 -3.70
CA ASP A 144 -4.97 33.78 -2.49
C ASP A 144 -5.14 32.27 -2.60
N GLU A 145 -4.11 31.53 -2.19
CA GLU A 145 -4.09 30.07 -2.22
C GLU A 145 -5.14 29.42 -1.32
N VAL A 146 -5.53 30.10 -0.24
CA VAL A 146 -6.52 29.60 0.73
C VAL A 146 -7.90 29.43 0.08
N ILE A 147 -8.33 30.41 -0.72
CA ILE A 147 -9.63 30.38 -1.40
C ILE A 147 -9.65 29.24 -2.42
N VAL A 148 -8.61 29.16 -3.25
CA VAL A 148 -8.50 28.16 -4.31
C VAL A 148 -8.42 26.73 -3.73
N SER A 149 -7.62 26.54 -2.68
CA SER A 149 -7.50 25.26 -1.98
C SER A 149 -8.83 24.84 -1.34
N SER A 150 -9.57 25.77 -0.74
CA SER A 150 -10.90 25.51 -0.18
C SER A 150 -11.91 25.08 -1.24
N MET A 151 -11.94 25.73 -2.41
CA MET A 151 -12.81 25.34 -3.52
C MET A 151 -12.48 23.93 -4.03
N GLU A 152 -11.19 23.63 -4.24
CA GLU A 152 -10.77 22.32 -4.70
C GLU A 152 -11.10 21.22 -3.68
N ALA A 153 -10.85 21.48 -2.39
CA ALA A 153 -11.14 20.55 -1.31
C ALA A 153 -12.63 20.20 -1.24
N GLU A 154 -13.53 21.16 -1.47
CA GLU A 154 -14.98 20.92 -1.50
C GLU A 154 -15.43 20.12 -2.72
N ILE A 155 -14.81 20.34 -3.90
CA ILE A 155 -15.05 19.48 -5.07
C ILE A 155 -14.58 18.05 -4.78
N PHE A 156 -13.42 17.91 -4.15
CA PHE A 156 -12.86 16.60 -3.83
C PHE A 156 -13.72 15.85 -2.81
N ARG A 157 -14.14 16.51 -1.72
CA ARG A 157 -15.06 15.96 -0.72
C ARG A 157 -16.40 15.55 -1.33
N SER A 158 -16.99 16.41 -2.16
CA SER A 158 -18.28 16.14 -2.82
C SER A 158 -18.22 15.02 -3.88
N THR A 159 -17.02 14.55 -4.22
CA THR A 159 -16.80 13.40 -5.12
C THR A 159 -16.26 12.18 -4.38
N ASN A 160 -16.57 12.07 -3.08
CA ASN A 160 -16.19 10.99 -2.16
C ASN A 160 -14.68 10.87 -1.92
N SER A 161 -13.91 11.95 -2.11
CA SER A 161 -12.45 11.95 -1.93
C SER A 161 -11.72 10.94 -2.82
N ILE A 162 -12.21 10.74 -4.05
CA ILE A 162 -11.61 9.83 -5.03
C ILE A 162 -11.39 10.58 -6.35
N LEU A 163 -10.25 10.35 -7.00
CA LEU A 163 -9.93 10.87 -8.34
C LEU A 163 -10.76 10.21 -9.45
N ASN A 164 -12.05 10.50 -9.49
CA ASN A 164 -12.98 9.95 -10.48
C ASN A 164 -13.12 10.84 -11.72
N LYS A 165 -13.75 10.31 -12.77
CA LYS A 165 -14.15 11.10 -13.96
C LYS A 165 -15.01 12.29 -13.57
N GLU A 166 -15.85 12.12 -12.55
CA GLU A 166 -16.71 13.16 -12.02
C GLU A 166 -15.90 14.32 -11.40
N TYR A 167 -14.92 14.02 -10.54
CA TYR A 167 -13.99 15.03 -10.01
C TYR A 167 -13.36 15.87 -11.14
N LYS A 168 -12.75 15.20 -12.13
CA LYS A 168 -12.13 15.89 -13.28
C LYS A 168 -13.13 16.69 -14.11
N ARG A 169 -14.39 16.27 -14.19
CA ARG A 169 -15.46 16.99 -14.88
C ARG A 169 -15.85 18.25 -14.11
N ARG A 170 -16.06 18.13 -12.79
CA ARG A 170 -16.42 19.25 -11.91
C ARG A 170 -15.33 20.32 -11.87
N VAL A 171 -14.06 19.93 -11.72
CA VAL A 171 -12.92 20.87 -11.78
C VAL A 171 -12.89 21.63 -13.12
N ARG A 172 -12.98 20.93 -14.26
CA ARG A 172 -12.98 21.59 -15.58
C ARG A 172 -14.16 22.54 -15.76
N LYS A 173 -15.34 22.15 -15.29
CA LYS A 173 -16.53 23.00 -15.37
C LYS A 173 -16.38 24.27 -14.54
N LEU A 174 -15.81 24.15 -13.32
CA LEU A 174 -15.52 25.30 -12.48
C LEU A 174 -14.47 26.22 -13.12
N VAL A 175 -13.37 25.67 -13.64
CA VAL A 175 -12.35 26.44 -14.35
C VAL A 175 -12.94 27.19 -15.55
N PHE A 176 -13.84 26.56 -16.30
CA PHE A 176 -14.51 27.20 -17.42
C PHE A 176 -15.44 28.34 -16.96
N ALA A 177 -16.24 28.12 -15.91
CA ALA A 177 -17.10 29.15 -15.34
C ALA A 177 -16.29 30.35 -14.85
N LEU A 178 -15.20 30.12 -14.12
CA LEU A 178 -14.33 31.19 -13.62
C LEU A 178 -13.64 32.00 -14.73
N LYS A 179 -13.36 31.38 -15.87
CA LYS A 179 -12.73 32.07 -17.02
C LYS A 179 -13.69 32.94 -17.83
N HIS A 180 -14.97 32.59 -17.88
CA HIS A 180 -15.94 33.22 -18.79
C HIS A 180 -16.99 34.07 -18.08
N ASP A 181 -17.23 33.85 -16.78
CA ASP A 181 -18.24 34.53 -15.98
C ASP A 181 -17.57 35.49 -14.98
N GLN A 182 -17.39 36.75 -15.40
CA GLN A 182 -16.63 37.76 -14.65
C GLN A 182 -17.36 38.17 -13.35
N GLU A 183 -18.70 38.23 -13.37
CA GLU A 183 -19.53 38.53 -12.19
C GLU A 183 -19.37 37.45 -11.11
N PHE A 184 -19.31 36.19 -11.52
CA PHE A 184 -19.03 35.07 -10.62
C PHE A 184 -17.61 35.13 -10.05
N CYS A 185 -16.62 35.49 -10.87
CA CYS A 185 -15.24 35.68 -10.43
C CYS A 185 -15.13 36.77 -9.36
N ASP A 186 -15.77 37.91 -9.58
CA ASP A 186 -15.72 39.05 -8.67
C ASP A 186 -16.53 38.78 -7.37
N SER A 187 -17.60 37.98 -7.45
CA SER A 187 -18.37 37.52 -6.28
C SER A 187 -17.59 36.55 -5.38
N VAL A 188 -16.74 35.71 -5.97
CA VAL A 188 -15.85 34.80 -5.22
C VAL A 188 -14.68 35.58 -4.59
N LYS A 189 -14.12 36.58 -5.29
CA LYS A 189 -13.05 37.43 -4.76
C LYS A 189 -13.50 38.37 -3.65
N SER A 190 -14.70 38.94 -3.77
CA SER A 190 -15.28 39.82 -2.75
C SER A 190 -15.76 39.07 -1.49
N GLY A 191 -15.73 37.73 -1.49
CA GLY A 191 -16.22 36.90 -0.39
C GLY A 191 -17.75 36.86 -0.25
N ALA A 192 -18.49 37.44 -1.20
CA ALA A 192 -19.95 37.44 -1.21
C ALA A 192 -20.53 36.03 -1.42
N LEU A 193 -19.82 35.16 -2.14
CA LEU A 193 -20.10 33.73 -2.23
C LEU A 193 -19.05 32.93 -1.46
N SER A 194 -19.51 32.08 -0.54
CA SER A 194 -18.63 31.11 0.11
C SER A 194 -17.99 30.21 -0.97
N PRO A 195 -16.65 30.04 -0.96
CA PRO A 195 -15.94 29.21 -1.94
C PRO A 195 -16.49 27.77 -2.04
N ALA A 196 -17.00 27.25 -0.92
CA ALA A 196 -17.66 25.95 -0.83
C ALA A 196 -18.98 25.89 -1.61
N VAL A 197 -19.80 26.93 -1.47
CA VAL A 197 -21.10 27.04 -2.13
C VAL A 197 -20.92 27.29 -3.63
N ALA A 198 -19.95 28.13 -4.00
CA ALA A 198 -19.59 28.40 -5.39
C ALA A 198 -19.12 27.14 -6.15
N ALA A 199 -18.31 26.30 -5.48
CA ALA A 199 -17.85 25.02 -6.01
C ALA A 199 -19.00 24.02 -6.24
N LEU A 200 -20.01 24.03 -5.37
CA LEU A 200 -21.18 23.13 -5.47
C LEU A 200 -22.22 23.61 -6.49
N MET A 201 -22.56 24.90 -6.52
CA MET A 201 -23.65 25.43 -7.37
C MET A 201 -23.42 25.22 -8.86
N ARG A 202 -22.19 25.34 -9.35
CA ARG A 202 -21.88 25.22 -10.78
C ARG A 202 -21.42 23.81 -11.18
N SER A 203 -21.24 22.89 -10.24
CA SER A 203 -20.75 21.52 -10.52
C SER A 203 -21.85 20.45 -10.57
N SER A 204 -23.07 20.77 -10.14
CA SER A 204 -24.23 19.87 -10.02
C SER A 204 -25.26 19.91 -11.16
N SER A 205 -24.98 20.62 -12.26
CA SER A 205 -25.81 20.59 -13.50
C SER A 205 -25.09 20.00 -14.70
#